data_AF-A0AAD8KMA1-F1
#
_entry.id   AF-A0AAD8KMA1-F1
#
_cell.length_a   1.000
_cell.length_b   1.000
_cell.length_c   1.000
_cell.angle_alpha   90.00
_cell.angle_beta   90.00
_cell.angle_gamma   90.00
#
_symmetry.space_group_name_H-M   'P 1'
#
loop_
_entity.id
_entity.type
_entity.pdbx_description
1 polymer ?
#
loop_
_entity_poly.entity_id
_entity_poly.type
_entity_poly.pdbx_seq_one_letter_code
_entity_poly.pdbx_strand_id
1 'polypeptide(L)'
;MAVNTQDSTCLPLQETIIHNNKTARAIEFLILALLVSMLVYRVGSLNNEDHYLLWLLIFMCELWFTFIWILIICIKWDQISTKTYPDRLLKRVNETEFPAVDIFVTTADPILEPCIITMNTVLSLMAVDYEPHKLALYLSDDACSPVTFYALVETTKFAKLWVPFCKEYNIQVRAPFRYFGSKSNLLEDKSLQFQQDWKRMKNEYGNLYNKIKIADQRSFKCDLNSDFADFCDVNGANHPAIIKVISERTDLPSVIYISREKNPKHHHHYKAGAMNVLTRVSGVMTNAPLMLNVDCDMYANNPQVFLHAMCMVFGYKNDQDCGFVQFPQAFYDGLKDDPFGNQFANYYVRALNFL
;
A
#
# COMPACT_ATOMS: atom_id res chain seq x y z
N MET A 1 -14.99 -10.47 -15.21
CA MET A 1 -15.58 -10.49 -13.87
C MET A 1 -16.80 -9.59 -13.72
N ALA A 2 -17.37 -9.08 -14.82
CA ALA A 2 -18.69 -8.48 -14.82
C ALA A 2 -19.77 -9.53 -14.50
N VAL A 3 -20.23 -9.56 -13.25
CA VAL A 3 -21.53 -10.15 -12.93
C VAL A 3 -22.56 -9.30 -13.67
N ASN A 4 -23.47 -9.92 -14.41
CA ASN A 4 -24.52 -9.24 -15.14
C ASN A 4 -25.46 -8.55 -14.14
N THR A 5 -25.10 -7.34 -13.69
CA THR A 5 -25.82 -6.57 -12.67
C THR A 5 -27.02 -5.85 -13.27
N GLN A 6 -27.75 -6.51 -14.18
CA GLN A 6 -29.09 -6.12 -14.59
C GLN A 6 -30.09 -6.50 -13.49
N ASP A 7 -30.04 -5.78 -12.37
CA ASP A 7 -31.19 -5.69 -11.49
C ASP A 7 -31.29 -4.24 -11.02
N SER A 8 -32.15 -3.48 -11.71
CA SER A 8 -32.52 -2.10 -11.38
C SER A 8 -33.22 -1.96 -10.01
N THR A 9 -33.37 -3.06 -9.27
CA THR A 9 -33.98 -3.16 -7.95
C THR A 9 -32.96 -3.22 -6.80
N CYS A 10 -31.67 -3.44 -7.09
CA CYS A 10 -30.64 -3.61 -6.07
C CYS A 10 -29.90 -2.29 -5.76
N LEU A 11 -29.61 -2.05 -4.49
CA LEU A 11 -28.85 -0.88 -4.05
C LEU A 11 -27.41 -0.91 -4.61
N PRO A 12 -26.82 0.25 -4.94
CA PRO A 12 -25.49 0.30 -5.54
C PRO A 12 -24.39 -0.15 -4.56
N LEU A 13 -23.37 -0.86 -5.09
CA LEU A 13 -22.17 -1.26 -4.33
C LEU A 13 -21.18 -0.10 -4.13
N GLN A 14 -21.21 0.87 -5.04
CA GLN A 14 -20.42 2.10 -5.01
C GLN A 14 -21.27 3.29 -5.44
N GLU A 15 -21.01 4.44 -4.86
CA GLU A 15 -21.66 5.72 -5.20
C GLU A 15 -20.61 6.78 -5.45
N THR A 16 -20.74 7.48 -6.57
CA THR A 16 -19.86 8.57 -6.98
C THR A 16 -20.46 9.89 -6.52
N ILE A 17 -19.77 10.57 -5.60
CA ILE A 17 -20.18 11.84 -5.03
C ILE A 17 -19.37 12.95 -5.70
N ILE A 18 -20.07 13.89 -6.34
CA ILE A 18 -19.45 15.04 -7.02
C ILE A 18 -19.44 16.22 -6.05
N HIS A 19 -18.25 16.76 -5.77
CA HIS A 19 -18.07 17.91 -4.90
C HIS A 19 -18.10 19.20 -5.72
N ASN A 20 -19.20 19.96 -5.61
CA ASN A 20 -19.36 21.22 -6.34
C ASN A 20 -18.83 22.43 -5.54
N ASN A 21 -17.51 22.59 -5.53
CA ASN A 21 -16.83 23.67 -4.78
C ASN A 21 -16.80 24.98 -5.57
N LYS A 22 -17.95 25.66 -5.70
CA LYS A 22 -18.09 26.94 -6.44
C LYS A 22 -17.16 28.04 -5.93
N THR A 23 -16.98 28.14 -4.61
CA THR A 23 -16.12 29.14 -3.97
C THR A 23 -14.66 28.92 -4.32
N ALA A 24 -14.16 27.68 -4.22
CA ALA A 24 -12.80 27.32 -4.61
C ALA A 24 -12.55 27.64 -6.09
N ARG A 25 -13.47 27.26 -6.98
CA ARG A 25 -13.36 27.58 -8.43
C ARG A 25 -13.27 29.09 -8.67
N ALA A 26 -14.10 29.89 -7.99
CA ALA A 26 -14.07 31.35 -8.13
C ALA A 26 -12.73 31.96 -7.68
N ILE A 27 -12.16 31.47 -6.57
CA ILE A 27 -10.84 31.90 -6.09
C ILE A 27 -9.74 31.55 -7.10
N GLU A 28 -9.75 30.31 -7.60
CA GLU A 28 -8.77 29.83 -8.59
C GLU A 28 -8.83 30.66 -9.88
N PHE A 29 -10.03 31.01 -10.36
CA PHE A 29 -10.22 31.91 -11.50
C PHE A 29 -9.78 33.35 -11.23
N LEU A 30 -10.03 33.89 -10.04
CA LEU A 30 -9.55 35.21 -9.66
C LEU A 30 -8.02 35.26 -9.69
N ILE A 31 -7.35 34.23 -9.16
CA ILE A 31 -5.89 34.14 -9.20
C ILE A 31 -5.39 34.05 -10.63
N LEU A 32 -6.03 33.25 -11.50
CA LEU A 32 -5.68 33.19 -12.92
C LEU A 32 -5.81 34.55 -13.60
N ALA A 33 -6.90 35.28 -13.34
CA ALA A 33 -7.11 36.61 -13.90
C ALA A 33 -6.02 37.61 -13.47
N LEU A 34 -5.59 37.55 -12.21
CA LEU A 34 -4.48 38.37 -11.70
C LEU A 34 -3.15 38.01 -12.38
N LEU A 35 -2.85 36.72 -12.55
CA LEU A 35 -1.65 36.26 -13.25
C LEU A 35 -1.63 36.71 -14.72
N VAL A 36 -2.75 36.58 -15.43
CA VAL A 36 -2.88 37.06 -16.81
C VAL A 36 -2.74 38.58 -16.89
N SER A 37 -3.37 39.32 -15.97
CA SER A 37 -3.22 40.78 -15.89
C SER A 37 -1.76 41.19 -15.68
N MET A 38 -1.02 40.44 -14.86
CA MET A 38 0.41 40.68 -14.62
C MET A 38 1.23 40.47 -15.90
N LEU A 39 0.97 39.39 -16.65
CA LEU A 39 1.61 39.14 -17.94
C LEU A 39 1.32 40.23 -18.97
N VAL A 40 0.07 40.71 -19.04
CA VAL A 40 -0.32 41.80 -19.94
C VAL A 40 0.40 43.10 -19.56
N TYR A 41 0.44 43.43 -18.26
CA TYR A 41 1.17 44.59 -17.75
C TYR A 41 2.66 44.51 -18.11
N ARG A 42 3.26 43.33 -17.95
CA ARG A 42 4.63 43.08 -18.36
C ARG A 42 4.78 43.40 -19.84
N VAL A 43 4.05 42.74 -20.74
CA VAL A 43 4.20 42.97 -22.19
C VAL A 43 4.07 44.46 -22.57
N GLY A 44 3.16 45.20 -21.92
CA GLY A 44 3.00 46.64 -22.13
C GLY A 44 4.14 47.52 -21.60
N SER A 45 4.92 47.04 -20.62
CA SER A 45 6.04 47.75 -19.99
C SER A 45 7.40 47.45 -20.63
N LEU A 46 7.45 46.75 -21.77
CA LEU A 46 8.67 46.28 -22.45
C LEU A 46 9.52 47.39 -23.12
N ASN A 47 9.46 48.64 -22.64
CA ASN A 47 10.02 49.81 -23.33
C ASN A 47 11.33 50.36 -22.72
N ASN A 48 11.97 49.66 -21.79
CA ASN A 48 13.22 50.09 -21.16
C ASN A 48 14.39 49.22 -21.60
N GLU A 49 15.32 49.80 -22.37
CA GLU A 49 16.42 49.06 -23.03
C GLU A 49 17.52 48.55 -22.08
N ASP A 50 17.66 49.12 -20.88
CA ASP A 50 18.84 48.87 -20.05
C ASP A 50 18.90 47.46 -19.42
N HIS A 51 17.77 46.73 -19.31
CA HIS A 51 17.69 45.42 -18.64
C HIS A 51 16.80 44.37 -19.33
N TYR A 52 16.77 44.36 -20.67
CA TYR A 52 15.89 43.47 -21.47
C TYR A 52 15.99 41.98 -21.10
N LEU A 53 17.20 41.43 -20.91
CA LEU A 53 17.39 40.00 -20.62
C LEU A 53 16.81 39.57 -19.27
N LEU A 54 17.06 40.35 -18.21
CA LEU A 54 16.51 40.07 -16.88
C LEU A 54 14.98 40.12 -16.91
N TRP A 55 14.45 41.10 -17.65
CA TRP A 55 13.03 41.29 -17.81
C TRP A 55 12.38 40.12 -18.55
N LEU A 56 12.99 39.66 -19.66
CA LEU A 56 12.55 38.49 -20.41
C LEU A 56 12.56 37.24 -19.54
N LEU A 57 13.59 37.04 -18.70
CA LEU A 57 13.66 35.89 -17.79
C LEU A 57 12.51 35.90 -16.79
N ILE A 58 12.23 37.04 -16.16
CA ILE A 58 11.11 37.20 -15.22
C ILE A 58 9.77 36.91 -15.92
N PHE A 59 9.58 37.46 -17.13
CA PHE A 59 8.39 37.20 -17.94
C PHE A 59 8.21 35.71 -18.25
N MET A 60 9.28 35.01 -18.62
CA MET A 60 9.23 33.56 -18.89
C MET A 60 8.88 32.75 -17.63
N CYS A 61 9.41 33.13 -16.47
CA CYS A 61 9.04 32.53 -15.19
C CYS A 61 7.55 32.75 -14.86
N GLU A 62 7.05 33.97 -14.98
CA GLU A 62 5.64 34.32 -14.73
C GLU A 62 4.70 33.61 -15.72
N LEU A 63 5.11 33.50 -16.99
CA LEU A 63 4.38 32.77 -18.03
C LEU A 63 4.27 31.29 -17.67
N TRP A 64 5.37 30.68 -17.21
CA TRP A 64 5.39 29.30 -16.75
C TRP A 64 4.47 29.09 -15.53
N PHE A 65 4.52 29.97 -14.52
CA PHE A 65 3.61 29.89 -13.38
C PHE A 65 2.14 29.99 -13.79
N THR A 66 1.82 30.90 -14.72
CA THR A 66 0.45 31.04 -15.25
C THR A 66 0.01 29.78 -15.98
N PHE A 67 0.89 29.17 -16.78
CA PHE A 67 0.62 27.89 -17.45
C PHE A 67 0.36 26.75 -16.45
N ILE A 68 1.18 26.62 -15.40
CA ILE A 68 0.96 25.65 -14.33
C ILE A 68 -0.39 25.89 -13.63
N TRP A 69 -0.77 27.15 -13.40
CA TRP A 69 -2.05 27.49 -12.79
C TRP A 69 -3.26 27.06 -13.64
N ILE A 70 -3.18 27.23 -14.97
CA ILE A 70 -4.19 26.72 -15.91
C ILE A 70 -4.33 25.19 -15.77
N LEU A 71 -3.22 24.46 -15.72
CA LEU A 71 -3.23 23.01 -15.53
C LEU A 71 -3.89 22.62 -14.20
N ILE A 72 -3.60 23.36 -13.11
CA ILE A 72 -4.20 23.12 -11.79
C ILE A 72 -5.72 23.27 -11.84
N ILE A 73 -6.23 24.34 -12.49
CA ILE A 73 -7.67 24.54 -12.65
C ILE A 73 -8.31 23.39 -13.44
N CYS A 74 -7.66 22.95 -14.52
CA CYS A 74 -8.14 21.82 -15.32
C CYS A 74 -8.22 20.52 -14.49
N ILE A 75 -7.20 20.22 -13.68
CA ILE A 75 -7.16 19.00 -12.86
C ILE A 75 -8.17 19.06 -11.71
N LYS A 76 -8.36 20.22 -11.09
CA LYS A 76 -9.28 20.41 -9.94
C LYS A 76 -10.73 20.65 -10.34
N TRP A 77 -11.05 20.69 -11.64
CA TRP A 77 -12.34 21.17 -12.12
C TRP A 77 -13.50 20.42 -11.48
N ASP A 78 -13.57 19.09 -11.66
CA ASP A 78 -14.59 18.23 -11.07
C ASP A 78 -13.94 17.24 -10.09
N GLN A 79 -14.11 17.52 -8.80
CA GLN A 79 -13.65 16.65 -7.74
C GLN A 79 -14.70 15.59 -7.45
N ILE A 80 -14.24 14.35 -7.45
CA ILE A 80 -15.09 13.17 -7.28
C ILE A 80 -14.56 12.39 -6.09
N SER A 81 -15.47 11.94 -5.22
CA SER A 81 -15.17 10.92 -4.22
C SER A 81 -16.07 9.71 -4.44
N THR A 82 -15.53 8.52 -4.19
CA THR A 82 -16.30 7.27 -4.32
C THR A 82 -16.52 6.67 -2.95
N LYS A 83 -17.78 6.42 -2.61
CA LYS A 83 -18.18 5.74 -1.39
C LYS A 83 -18.57 4.30 -1.72
N THR A 84 -18.00 3.35 -1.00
CA THR A 84 -18.23 1.91 -1.19
C THR A 84 -19.00 1.30 -0.03
N TYR A 85 -19.75 0.22 -0.30
CA TYR A 85 -20.65 -0.40 0.66
C TYR A 85 -20.41 -1.92 0.80
N PRO A 86 -19.38 -2.35 1.58
CA PRO A 86 -19.06 -3.77 1.80
C PRO A 86 -20.24 -4.61 2.30
N ASP A 87 -21.08 -4.07 3.19
CA ASP A 87 -22.26 -4.78 3.72
C ASP A 87 -23.26 -5.18 2.62
N ARG A 88 -23.35 -4.38 1.55
CA ARG A 88 -24.21 -4.68 0.41
C ARG A 88 -23.58 -5.74 -0.50
N LEU A 89 -22.26 -5.71 -0.64
CA LEU A 89 -21.51 -6.71 -1.39
C LEU A 89 -21.67 -8.10 -0.76
N LEU A 90 -21.45 -8.23 0.55
CA LEU A 90 -21.55 -9.50 1.27
C LEU A 90 -22.97 -10.10 1.25
N LYS A 91 -24.00 -9.27 1.09
CA LYS A 91 -25.39 -9.72 0.92
C LYS A 91 -25.71 -10.17 -0.51
N ARG A 92 -24.97 -9.68 -1.51
CA ARG A 92 -25.25 -9.87 -2.94
C ARG A 92 -24.42 -10.97 -3.56
N VAL A 93 -23.16 -11.07 -3.17
CA VAL A 93 -22.18 -11.99 -3.74
C VAL A 93 -21.65 -12.85 -2.61
N ASN A 94 -21.74 -14.17 -2.79
CA ASN A 94 -21.15 -15.09 -1.82
C ASN A 94 -19.64 -14.94 -1.83
N GLU A 95 -19.00 -15.04 -0.65
CA GLU A 95 -17.54 -14.93 -0.55
C GLU A 95 -16.83 -15.95 -1.45
N THR A 96 -17.43 -17.11 -1.69
CA THR A 96 -16.94 -18.15 -2.61
C THR A 96 -16.86 -17.73 -4.08
N GLU A 97 -17.57 -16.68 -4.49
CA GLU A 97 -17.51 -16.12 -5.85
C GLU A 97 -16.45 -15.02 -5.99
N PHE A 98 -15.84 -14.58 -4.89
CA PHE A 98 -14.80 -13.57 -4.96
C PHE A 98 -13.56 -14.04 -5.75
N PRO A 99 -12.89 -13.14 -6.51
CA PRO A 99 -11.65 -13.45 -7.20
C PRO A 99 -10.53 -13.92 -6.26
N ALA A 100 -9.57 -14.68 -6.78
CA ALA A 100 -8.27 -14.78 -6.10
C ALA A 100 -7.53 -13.43 -6.20
N VAL A 101 -6.75 -13.10 -5.18
CA VAL A 101 -5.91 -11.89 -5.14
C VAL A 101 -4.49 -12.26 -4.72
N ASP A 102 -3.54 -11.90 -5.56
CA ASP A 102 -2.12 -12.03 -5.23
C ASP A 102 -1.61 -10.71 -4.62
N ILE A 103 -0.95 -10.80 -3.47
CA ILE A 103 -0.43 -9.67 -2.71
C ILE A 103 1.08 -9.64 -2.89
N PHE A 104 1.59 -8.56 -3.48
CA PHE A 104 3.00 -8.35 -3.75
C PHE A 104 3.58 -7.38 -2.74
N VAL A 105 4.58 -7.85 -1.99
CA VAL A 105 5.39 -7.04 -1.07
C VAL A 105 6.82 -7.10 -1.55
N THR A 106 7.45 -5.94 -1.76
CA THR A 106 8.86 -5.85 -2.17
C THR A 106 9.70 -5.26 -1.06
N THR A 107 10.86 -5.85 -0.77
CA THR A 107 11.87 -5.29 0.13
C THR A 107 13.23 -5.26 -0.56
N ALA A 108 13.99 -4.19 -0.32
CA ALA A 108 15.27 -3.94 -0.96
C ALA A 108 16.43 -4.60 -0.23
N ASP A 109 16.62 -4.29 1.05
CA ASP A 109 17.74 -4.75 1.87
C ASP A 109 17.37 -4.64 3.37
N PRO A 110 17.56 -5.70 4.18
CA PRO A 110 17.35 -5.65 5.64
C PRO A 110 18.09 -4.52 6.37
N ILE A 111 19.21 -4.02 5.84
CA ILE A 111 19.98 -2.92 6.44
C ILE A 111 19.25 -1.58 6.25
N LEU A 112 18.73 -1.34 5.05
CA LEU A 112 17.98 -0.11 4.73
C LEU A 112 16.55 -0.17 5.27
N GLU A 113 15.95 -1.37 5.23
CA GLU A 113 14.57 -1.66 5.58
C GLU A 113 14.56 -2.77 6.65
N PRO A 114 14.55 -2.43 7.95
CA PRO A 114 14.55 -3.43 9.02
C PRO A 114 13.46 -4.47 8.82
N CYS A 115 13.84 -5.75 8.85
CA CYS A 115 12.93 -6.88 8.56
C CYS A 115 11.61 -6.81 9.33
N ILE A 116 11.64 -6.32 10.57
CA ILE A 116 10.44 -6.19 11.41
C ILE A 116 9.36 -5.28 10.80
N ILE A 117 9.74 -4.25 10.05
CA ILE A 117 8.79 -3.36 9.37
C ILE A 117 8.05 -4.15 8.29
N THR A 118 8.80 -4.82 7.41
CA THR A 118 8.28 -5.73 6.38
C THR A 118 7.38 -6.82 6.97
N MET A 119 7.79 -7.43 8.10
CA MET A 119 7.00 -8.48 8.75
C MET A 119 5.69 -7.95 9.35
N ASN A 120 5.65 -6.72 9.85
CA ASN A 120 4.40 -6.11 10.31
C ASN A 120 3.43 -5.86 9.15
N THR A 121 3.95 -5.44 7.99
CA THR A 121 3.17 -5.32 6.76
C THR A 121 2.60 -6.68 6.33
N VAL A 122 3.43 -7.72 6.29
CA VAL A 122 3.01 -9.09 5.99
C VAL A 122 1.91 -9.57 6.95
N LEU A 123 2.10 -9.39 8.27
CA LEU A 123 1.10 -9.78 9.27
C LEU A 123 -0.23 -9.05 9.09
N SER A 124 -0.17 -7.76 8.76
CA SER A 124 -1.38 -6.97 8.51
C SER A 124 -2.13 -7.44 7.27
N LEU A 125 -1.42 -7.80 6.20
CA LEU A 125 -2.00 -8.25 4.93
C LEU A 125 -2.53 -9.68 5.02
N MET A 126 -1.87 -10.57 5.76
CA MET A 126 -2.37 -11.92 6.03
C MET A 126 -3.64 -11.94 6.88
N ALA A 127 -3.84 -10.88 7.66
CA ALA A 127 -4.95 -10.76 8.59
C ALA A 127 -6.13 -9.98 8.01
N VAL A 128 -6.27 -9.74 6.71
CA VAL A 128 -7.44 -9.01 6.15
C VAL A 128 -8.74 -9.83 6.19
N ASP A 129 -9.88 -9.17 6.05
CA ASP A 129 -11.20 -9.80 5.95
C ASP A 129 -11.44 -10.33 4.53
N TYR A 130 -10.80 -11.46 4.24
CA TYR A 130 -10.94 -12.22 3.00
C TYR A 130 -10.71 -13.72 3.25
N GLU A 131 -11.16 -14.54 2.30
CA GLU A 131 -10.96 -15.99 2.37
C GLU A 131 -9.46 -16.35 2.19
N PRO A 132 -8.82 -17.06 3.15
CA PRO A 132 -7.39 -17.36 3.09
C PRO A 132 -6.97 -18.11 1.83
N HIS A 133 -7.79 -19.05 1.35
CA HIS A 133 -7.50 -19.86 0.18
C HIS A 133 -7.53 -19.08 -1.15
N LYS A 134 -8.03 -17.84 -1.13
CA LYS A 134 -8.06 -16.92 -2.28
C LYS A 134 -6.93 -15.90 -2.26
N LEU A 135 -6.18 -15.85 -1.16
CA LEU A 135 -5.04 -14.96 -1.02
C LEU A 135 -3.74 -15.73 -1.18
N ALA A 136 -2.81 -15.16 -1.94
CA ALA A 136 -1.42 -15.58 -1.92
C ALA A 136 -0.53 -14.35 -1.77
N LEU A 137 0.32 -14.35 -0.76
CA LEU A 137 1.28 -13.31 -0.47
C LEU A 137 2.65 -13.70 -1.02
N TYR A 138 3.22 -12.83 -1.82
CA TYR A 138 4.55 -12.94 -2.40
C TYR A 138 5.43 -11.86 -1.79
N LEU A 139 6.48 -12.28 -1.07
CA LEU A 139 7.54 -11.39 -0.63
C LEU A 139 8.71 -11.49 -1.60
N SER A 140 8.97 -10.42 -2.34
CA SER A 140 10.18 -10.27 -3.16
C SER A 140 11.28 -9.62 -2.33
N ASP A 141 12.38 -10.34 -2.16
CA ASP A 141 13.58 -9.86 -1.48
C ASP A 141 14.69 -9.59 -2.51
N ASP A 142 15.04 -8.32 -2.69
CA ASP A 142 16.05 -7.92 -3.67
C ASP A 142 17.49 -8.13 -3.16
N ALA A 143 17.71 -8.27 -1.85
CA ALA A 143 19.03 -8.51 -1.27
C ALA A 143 19.39 -10.00 -1.17
N CYS A 144 18.42 -10.90 -1.41
CA CYS A 144 18.59 -12.33 -1.20
C CYS A 144 19.07 -12.67 0.23
N SER A 145 18.49 -12.00 1.22
CA SER A 145 18.95 -12.08 2.60
C SER A 145 18.38 -13.30 3.34
N PRO A 146 19.22 -14.16 3.94
CA PRO A 146 18.75 -15.25 4.77
C PRO A 146 17.99 -14.76 6.02
N VAL A 147 18.29 -13.53 6.49
CA VAL A 147 17.60 -12.92 7.63
C VAL A 147 16.16 -12.57 7.26
N THR A 148 15.92 -12.05 6.07
CA THR A 148 14.57 -11.75 5.55
C THR A 148 13.75 -13.04 5.45
N PHE A 149 14.33 -14.10 4.88
CA PHE A 149 13.67 -15.40 4.80
C PHE A 149 13.37 -15.99 6.19
N TYR A 150 14.33 -15.97 7.11
CA TYR A 150 14.13 -16.40 8.50
C TYR A 150 13.01 -15.62 9.20
N ALA A 151 13.03 -14.30 9.06
CA ALA A 151 12.02 -13.42 9.63
C ALA A 151 10.63 -13.75 9.08
N LEU A 152 10.51 -14.04 7.77
CA LEU A 152 9.24 -14.45 7.16
C LEU A 152 8.74 -15.80 7.67
N VAL A 153 9.63 -16.78 7.87
CA VAL A 153 9.28 -18.08 8.46
C VAL A 153 8.77 -17.93 9.89
N GLU A 154 9.47 -17.20 10.75
CA GLU A 154 9.02 -16.94 12.13
C GLU A 154 7.73 -16.11 12.18
N THR A 155 7.59 -15.16 11.27
CA THR A 155 6.37 -14.34 11.12
C THR A 155 5.17 -15.19 10.71
N THR A 156 5.36 -16.14 9.80
CA THR A 156 4.30 -17.07 9.38
C THR A 156 3.86 -17.98 10.53
N LYS A 157 4.80 -18.40 11.41
CA LYS A 157 4.46 -19.13 12.65
C LYS A 157 3.63 -18.28 13.59
N PHE A 158 4.00 -17.01 13.78
CA PHE A 158 3.24 -16.07 14.60
C PHE A 158 1.86 -15.74 13.99
N ALA A 159 1.76 -15.65 12.66
CA ALA A 159 0.51 -15.38 11.94
C ALA A 159 -0.58 -16.40 12.28
N LYS A 160 -0.22 -17.67 12.53
CA LYS A 160 -1.16 -18.72 12.98
C LYS A 160 -1.84 -18.41 14.32
N LEU A 161 -1.22 -17.58 15.16
CA LEU A 161 -1.79 -17.10 16.42
C LEU A 161 -2.50 -15.75 16.23
N TRP A 162 -1.86 -14.85 15.47
CA TRP A 162 -2.32 -13.47 15.28
C TRP A 162 -3.60 -13.35 14.45
N VAL A 163 -3.71 -14.10 13.34
CA VAL A 163 -4.86 -14.01 12.44
C VAL A 163 -6.16 -14.44 13.13
N PRO A 164 -6.23 -15.60 13.83
CA PRO A 164 -7.41 -15.97 14.60
C PRO A 164 -7.76 -14.95 15.68
N PHE A 165 -6.76 -14.47 16.44
CA PHE A 165 -6.97 -13.44 17.47
C PHE A 165 -7.59 -12.16 16.89
N CYS A 166 -7.12 -11.71 15.72
CA CYS A 166 -7.67 -10.53 15.05
C CYS A 166 -9.12 -10.72 14.66
N LYS A 167 -9.46 -11.89 14.10
CA LYS A 167 -10.82 -12.20 13.63
C LYS A 167 -11.78 -12.38 14.80
N GLU A 168 -11.39 -13.15 15.81
CA GLU A 168 -12.20 -13.44 17.01
C GLU A 168 -12.59 -12.15 17.75
N TYR A 169 -11.64 -11.25 17.94
CA TYR A 169 -11.85 -10.01 18.69
C TYR A 169 -12.18 -8.80 17.80
N ASN A 170 -12.41 -9.02 16.50
CA ASN A 170 -12.69 -7.99 15.49
C ASN A 170 -11.76 -6.77 15.57
N ILE A 171 -10.45 -7.06 15.62
CA ILE A 171 -9.41 -6.03 15.70
C ILE A 171 -9.39 -5.23 14.40
N GLN A 172 -9.47 -3.91 14.51
CA GLN A 172 -9.49 -3.00 13.36
C GLN A 172 -8.08 -2.85 12.76
N VAL A 173 -7.11 -2.33 13.53
CA VAL A 173 -5.73 -2.19 13.03
C VAL A 173 -4.99 -3.50 13.27
N ARG A 174 -4.74 -4.26 12.20
CA ARG A 174 -4.15 -5.62 12.27
C ARG A 174 -2.64 -5.65 12.06
N ALA A 175 -1.97 -4.49 12.10
CA ALA A 175 -0.53 -4.36 12.21
C ALA A 175 -0.11 -4.37 13.71
N PRO A 176 0.59 -5.41 14.20
CA PRO A 176 0.86 -5.57 15.63
C PRO A 176 1.60 -4.41 16.28
N PHE A 177 2.61 -3.83 15.62
CA PHE A 177 3.35 -2.69 16.16
C PHE A 177 2.46 -1.48 16.47
N ARG A 178 1.44 -1.24 15.63
CA ARG A 178 0.44 -0.19 15.85
C ARG A 178 -0.56 -0.55 16.91
N TYR A 179 -1.08 -1.77 16.81
CA TYR A 179 -2.09 -2.26 17.74
C TYR A 179 -1.57 -2.21 19.19
N PHE A 180 -0.39 -2.78 19.45
CA PHE A 180 0.20 -2.83 20.79
C PHE A 180 0.94 -1.55 21.20
N GLY A 181 1.26 -0.66 20.25
CA GLY A 181 1.86 0.66 20.52
C GLY A 181 0.84 1.70 20.99
N SER A 182 -0.45 1.51 20.70
CA SER A 182 -1.52 2.38 21.18
C SER A 182 -1.75 2.23 22.71
N LYS A 183 -2.13 3.33 23.39
CA LYS A 183 -2.23 3.36 24.87
C LYS A 183 -3.19 2.30 25.41
N SER A 184 -2.82 1.69 26.54
CA SER A 184 -3.48 0.56 27.23
C SER A 184 -4.90 0.83 27.75
N ASN A 185 -5.45 2.03 27.58
CA ASN A 185 -6.81 2.39 27.98
C ASN A 185 -7.89 1.54 27.27
N LEU A 186 -7.52 0.79 26.24
CA LEU A 186 -8.37 -0.18 25.52
C LEU A 186 -8.76 -1.42 26.35
N LEU A 187 -8.13 -1.66 27.51
CA LEU A 187 -8.29 -2.89 28.29
C LEU A 187 -9.32 -2.79 29.42
N GLU A 188 -9.66 -1.58 29.87
CA GLU A 188 -10.44 -1.37 31.11
C GLU A 188 -11.90 -1.86 30.98
N ASP A 189 -12.50 -1.76 29.79
CA ASP A 189 -13.89 -2.18 29.53
C ASP A 189 -14.03 -3.58 28.90
N LYS A 190 -12.94 -4.35 28.79
CA LYS A 190 -12.92 -5.64 28.08
C LYS A 190 -13.04 -6.83 29.04
N SER A 191 -13.52 -7.96 28.52
CA SER A 191 -13.64 -9.21 29.27
C SER A 191 -12.28 -9.69 29.82
N LEU A 192 -12.30 -10.40 30.95
CA LEU A 192 -11.09 -10.95 31.57
C LEU A 192 -10.34 -11.90 30.60
N GLN A 193 -11.09 -12.69 29.82
CA GLN A 193 -10.56 -13.57 28.79
C GLN A 193 -9.76 -12.79 27.74
N PHE A 194 -10.34 -11.71 27.20
CA PHE A 194 -9.65 -10.84 26.25
C PHE A 194 -8.38 -10.24 26.85
N GLN A 195 -8.41 -9.80 28.11
CA GLN A 195 -7.22 -9.24 28.77
C GLN A 195 -6.09 -10.26 28.90
N GLN A 196 -6.41 -11.53 29.18
CA GLN A 196 -5.43 -12.61 29.25
C GLN A 196 -4.86 -12.93 27.87
N ASP A 197 -5.72 -13.10 26.87
CA ASP A 197 -5.32 -13.39 25.49
C ASP A 197 -4.52 -12.24 24.89
N TRP A 198 -4.90 -11.00 25.17
CA TRP A 198 -4.18 -9.81 24.75
C TRP A 198 -2.77 -9.76 25.34
N LYS A 199 -2.61 -10.04 26.65
CA LYS A 199 -1.28 -10.09 27.29
C LYS A 199 -0.42 -11.20 26.68
N ARG A 200 -1.01 -12.37 26.45
CA ARG A 200 -0.34 -13.49 25.78
C ARG A 200 0.11 -13.10 24.37
N MET A 201 -0.77 -12.51 23.56
CA MET A 201 -0.45 -12.07 22.20
C MET A 201 0.62 -10.97 22.16
N LYS A 202 0.57 -10.01 23.09
CA LYS A 202 1.61 -9.00 23.22
C LYS A 202 2.98 -9.61 23.54
N ASN A 203 3.01 -10.62 24.42
CA ASN A 203 4.24 -11.34 24.74
C ASN A 203 4.77 -12.14 23.54
N GLU A 204 3.90 -12.85 22.83
CA GLU A 204 4.30 -13.59 21.62
C GLU A 204 4.83 -12.67 20.51
N TYR A 205 4.20 -11.50 20.33
CA TYR A 205 4.72 -10.48 19.41
C TYR A 205 6.10 -9.96 19.86
N GLY A 206 6.27 -9.71 21.16
CA GLY A 206 7.58 -9.34 21.72
C GLY A 206 8.65 -10.42 21.50
N ASN A 207 8.28 -11.70 21.60
CA ASN A 207 9.17 -12.82 21.29
C ASN A 207 9.58 -12.83 19.82
N LEU A 208 8.63 -12.65 18.90
CA LEU A 208 8.90 -12.52 17.46
C LEU A 208 9.86 -11.36 17.18
N TYR A 209 9.56 -10.17 17.73
CA TYR A 209 10.38 -8.98 17.60
C TYR A 209 11.82 -9.23 18.04
N ASN A 210 12.00 -9.86 19.21
CA ASN A 210 13.31 -10.18 19.75
C ASN A 210 14.06 -11.21 18.90
N LYS A 211 13.38 -12.25 18.41
CA LYS A 211 13.99 -13.25 17.50
C LYS A 211 14.53 -12.59 16.24
N ILE A 212 13.73 -11.75 15.59
CA ILE A 212 14.12 -11.04 14.37
C ILE A 212 15.28 -10.09 14.67
N LYS A 213 15.19 -9.30 15.75
CA LYS A 213 16.26 -8.38 16.17
C LYS A 213 17.58 -9.09 16.45
N ILE A 214 17.54 -10.27 17.09
CA ILE A 214 18.72 -11.08 17.35
C ILE A 214 19.30 -11.66 16.05
N ALA A 215 18.44 -12.09 15.11
CA ALA A 215 18.87 -12.61 13.83
C ALA A 215 19.56 -11.54 12.97
N ASP A 216 19.09 -10.29 13.02
CA ASP A 216 19.67 -9.14 12.32
C ASP A 216 21.09 -8.79 12.83
N GLN A 217 21.36 -9.04 14.11
CA GLN A 217 22.65 -8.75 14.74
C GLN A 217 23.68 -9.87 14.61
N ARG A 218 23.25 -11.08 14.27
CA ARG A 218 24.13 -12.26 14.21
C ARG A 218 24.51 -12.56 12.77
N SER A 219 25.74 -13.01 12.57
CA SER A 219 26.07 -13.69 11.31
C SER A 219 25.22 -14.95 11.20
N PHE A 220 24.39 -15.00 10.16
CA PHE A 220 23.55 -16.16 9.90
C PHE A 220 24.47 -17.34 9.57
N LYS A 221 24.49 -18.36 10.44
CA LYS A 221 25.29 -19.56 10.18
C LYS A 221 24.54 -20.39 9.16
N CYS A 222 25.17 -20.60 8.02
CA CYS A 222 24.57 -21.40 6.97
C CYS A 222 24.59 -22.88 7.38
N ASP A 223 23.41 -23.46 7.52
CA ASP A 223 23.22 -24.89 7.77
C ASP A 223 22.80 -25.56 6.46
N LEU A 224 23.74 -26.31 5.87
CA LEU A 224 23.58 -27.02 4.60
C LEU A 224 22.47 -28.08 4.62
N ASN A 225 22.02 -28.50 5.81
CA ASN A 225 20.95 -29.48 5.97
C ASN A 225 19.58 -28.85 6.27
N SER A 226 19.46 -27.53 6.09
CA SER A 226 18.24 -26.78 6.38
C SER A 226 17.65 -26.13 5.13
N ASP A 227 16.45 -25.58 5.24
CA ASP A 227 15.80 -24.78 4.18
C ASP A 227 16.64 -23.55 3.74
N PHE A 228 17.70 -23.22 4.49
CA PHE A 228 18.63 -22.13 4.22
C PHE A 228 19.83 -22.52 3.35
N ALA A 229 19.94 -23.78 2.90
CA ALA A 229 21.06 -24.24 2.08
C ALA A 229 21.28 -23.39 0.82
N ASP A 230 20.19 -22.91 0.21
CA ASP A 230 20.24 -22.08 -1.01
C ASP A 230 20.82 -20.67 -0.76
N PHE A 231 20.96 -20.25 0.50
CA PHE A 231 21.53 -18.96 0.87
C PHE A 231 23.02 -19.06 1.24
N CYS A 232 23.61 -20.25 1.17
CA CYS A 232 25.03 -20.45 1.50
C CYS A 232 25.92 -19.89 0.40
N ASP A 233 26.91 -19.08 0.80
CA ASP A 233 27.87 -18.41 -0.08
C ASP A 233 27.24 -17.51 -1.15
N VAL A 234 26.01 -17.03 -0.90
CA VAL A 234 25.28 -16.19 -1.83
C VAL A 234 25.71 -14.73 -1.73
N ASN A 235 26.09 -14.16 -2.87
CA ASN A 235 26.27 -12.73 -3.04
C ASN A 235 24.97 -12.13 -3.57
N GLY A 236 24.38 -11.14 -2.87
CA GLY A 236 23.14 -10.47 -3.29
C GLY A 236 23.19 -9.81 -4.67
N ALA A 237 24.37 -9.58 -5.24
CA ALA A 237 24.52 -9.08 -6.62
C ALA A 237 24.69 -10.20 -7.68
N ASN A 238 24.99 -11.43 -7.26
CA ASN A 238 25.28 -12.55 -8.15
C ASN A 238 24.81 -13.88 -7.55
N HIS A 239 23.59 -14.29 -7.88
CA HIS A 239 22.96 -15.49 -7.32
C HIS A 239 21.84 -16.01 -8.21
N PRO A 240 21.58 -17.34 -8.19
CA PRO A 240 20.43 -17.91 -8.90
C PRO A 240 19.11 -17.44 -8.28
N ALA A 241 18.01 -17.66 -9.01
CA ALA A 241 16.68 -17.43 -8.46
C ALA A 241 16.38 -18.44 -7.34
N ILE A 242 15.81 -17.96 -6.24
CA ILE A 242 15.37 -18.76 -5.09
C ILE A 242 13.88 -18.51 -4.90
N ILE A 243 13.09 -19.57 -4.92
CA ILE A 243 11.65 -19.53 -4.65
C ILE A 243 11.34 -20.54 -3.55
N LYS A 244 10.71 -20.09 -2.47
CA LYS A 244 10.36 -20.94 -1.32
C LYS A 244 8.89 -20.74 -0.96
N VAL A 245 8.14 -21.83 -0.86
CA VAL A 245 6.75 -21.82 -0.36
C VAL A 245 6.81 -22.14 1.13
N ILE A 246 6.36 -21.20 1.97
CA ILE A 246 6.46 -21.30 3.44
C ILE A 246 5.16 -21.83 4.04
N SER A 247 4.02 -21.43 3.46
CA SER A 247 2.69 -21.88 3.91
C SER A 247 1.84 -22.28 2.71
N GLU A 248 1.17 -23.42 2.85
CA GLU A 248 0.16 -23.92 1.92
C GLU A 248 -1.25 -23.58 2.42
N ARG A 249 -2.22 -23.47 1.49
CA ARG A 249 -3.56 -22.84 1.67
C ARG A 249 -4.54 -23.61 2.58
N THR A 250 -4.19 -23.87 3.83
CA THR A 250 -5.16 -24.47 4.79
C THR A 250 -5.86 -23.38 5.59
N ASP A 251 -5.15 -22.75 6.52
CA ASP A 251 -5.73 -21.84 7.52
C ASP A 251 -5.23 -20.39 7.36
N LEU A 252 -4.19 -20.20 6.54
CA LEU A 252 -3.57 -18.92 6.24
C LEU A 252 -3.42 -18.77 4.72
N PRO A 253 -3.31 -17.51 4.22
CA PRO A 253 -2.88 -17.27 2.85
C PRO A 253 -1.59 -18.00 2.51
N SER A 254 -1.44 -18.42 1.25
CA SER A 254 -0.14 -18.91 0.78
C SER A 254 0.92 -17.84 0.99
N VAL A 255 2.10 -18.23 1.48
CA VAL A 255 3.23 -17.30 1.61
C VAL A 255 4.38 -17.83 0.77
N ILE A 256 4.78 -17.05 -0.23
CA ILE A 256 5.85 -17.37 -1.18
C ILE A 256 6.95 -16.34 -1.01
N TYR A 257 8.16 -16.81 -0.69
CA TYR A 257 9.38 -16.01 -0.74
C TYR A 257 10.01 -16.12 -2.12
N ILE A 258 10.42 -14.99 -2.69
CA ILE A 258 11.08 -14.92 -3.98
C ILE A 258 12.31 -14.03 -3.86
N SER A 259 13.45 -14.58 -4.27
CA SER A 259 14.64 -13.82 -4.61
C SER A 259 14.95 -14.10 -6.07
N ARG A 260 14.91 -13.08 -6.91
CA ARG A 260 15.11 -13.22 -8.37
C ARG A 260 16.58 -13.46 -8.69
N GLU A 261 16.87 -14.14 -9.79
CA GLU A 261 18.25 -14.24 -10.26
C GLU A 261 18.85 -12.84 -10.49
N LYS A 262 20.08 -12.65 -10.01
CA LYS A 262 20.88 -11.46 -10.26
C LYS A 262 22.23 -11.86 -10.79
N ASN A 263 22.72 -11.09 -11.76
CA ASN A 263 24.04 -11.24 -12.35
C ASN A 263 24.62 -9.84 -12.60
N PRO A 264 25.87 -9.54 -12.19
CA PRO A 264 26.47 -8.22 -12.37
C PRO A 264 26.56 -7.75 -13.83
N LYS A 265 26.47 -8.69 -14.80
CA LYS A 265 26.48 -8.38 -16.24
C LYS A 265 25.12 -7.91 -16.77
N HIS A 266 24.05 -8.09 -16.00
CA HIS A 266 22.69 -7.79 -16.44
C HIS A 266 22.05 -6.75 -15.51
N HIS A 267 21.52 -5.68 -16.11
CA HIS A 267 20.82 -4.67 -15.35
C HIS A 267 19.49 -5.22 -14.82
N HIS A 268 19.29 -5.19 -13.50
CA HIS A 268 18.13 -5.82 -12.87
C HIS A 268 16.91 -4.89 -12.73
N HIS A 269 17.03 -3.59 -13.05
CA HIS A 269 15.91 -2.63 -13.04
C HIS A 269 15.17 -2.49 -11.69
N TYR A 270 15.88 -2.65 -10.56
CA TYR A 270 15.38 -2.38 -9.20
C TYR A 270 13.95 -2.92 -8.98
N LYS A 271 13.06 -2.10 -8.41
CA LYS A 271 11.66 -2.47 -8.11
C LYS A 271 10.86 -2.86 -9.35
N ALA A 272 11.06 -2.19 -10.48
CA ALA A 272 10.33 -2.52 -11.71
C ALA A 272 10.63 -3.95 -12.19
N GLY A 273 11.90 -4.35 -12.16
CA GLY A 273 12.27 -5.72 -12.50
C GLY A 273 11.74 -6.75 -11.48
N ALA A 274 11.70 -6.40 -10.18
CA ALA A 274 11.18 -7.27 -9.14
C ALA A 274 9.67 -7.51 -9.33
N MET A 275 8.90 -6.44 -9.56
CA MET A 275 7.47 -6.52 -9.85
C MET A 275 7.18 -7.37 -11.10
N ASN A 276 7.96 -7.20 -12.17
CA ASN A 276 7.81 -8.02 -13.37
C ASN A 276 8.10 -9.52 -13.13
N VAL A 277 9.05 -9.85 -12.24
CA VAL A 277 9.31 -11.24 -11.83
C VAL A 277 8.13 -11.76 -11.03
N LEU A 278 7.65 -11.01 -10.04
CA LEU A 278 6.49 -11.37 -9.23
C LEU A 278 5.27 -11.70 -10.09
N THR A 279 4.93 -10.84 -11.06
CA THR A 279 3.82 -11.08 -12.01
C THR A 279 4.00 -12.39 -12.80
N ARG A 280 5.21 -12.69 -13.29
CA ARG A 280 5.48 -13.93 -14.03
C ARG A 280 5.38 -15.17 -13.15
N VAL A 281 5.90 -15.10 -11.93
CA VAL A 281 5.86 -16.22 -10.98
C VAL A 281 4.42 -16.47 -10.52
N SER A 282 3.69 -15.40 -10.17
CA SER A 282 2.26 -15.45 -9.86
C SER A 282 1.45 -16.09 -11.00
N GLY A 283 1.67 -15.68 -12.25
CA GLY A 283 0.97 -16.24 -13.42
C GLY A 283 1.14 -17.75 -13.60
N VAL A 284 2.22 -18.35 -13.09
CA VAL A 284 2.45 -19.80 -13.13
C VAL A 284 1.94 -20.50 -11.86
N MET A 285 2.12 -19.89 -10.69
CA MET A 285 1.82 -20.55 -9.41
C MET A 285 0.35 -20.49 -9.02
N THR A 286 -0.30 -19.34 -9.18
CA THR A 286 -1.64 -19.06 -8.65
C THR A 286 -2.57 -18.47 -9.69
N ASN A 287 -2.02 -17.73 -10.67
CA ASN A 287 -2.71 -17.08 -11.76
C ASN A 287 -3.94 -16.27 -11.30
N ALA A 288 -3.76 -15.47 -10.24
CA ALA A 288 -4.84 -14.65 -9.72
C ALA A 288 -5.22 -13.55 -10.72
N PRO A 289 -6.53 -13.26 -10.88
CA PRO A 289 -7.00 -12.21 -11.78
C PRO A 289 -6.72 -10.80 -11.25
N LEU A 290 -6.46 -10.65 -9.95
CA LEU A 290 -6.17 -9.37 -9.31
C LEU A 290 -4.84 -9.43 -8.56
N MET A 291 -4.10 -8.32 -8.63
CA MET A 291 -2.81 -8.15 -7.95
C MET A 291 -2.87 -6.89 -7.09
N LEU A 292 -2.44 -6.99 -5.84
CA LEU A 292 -2.26 -5.88 -4.92
C LEU A 292 -0.76 -5.62 -4.76
N ASN A 293 -0.31 -4.41 -5.10
CA ASN A 293 1.07 -3.99 -4.85
C ASN A 293 1.15 -3.19 -3.53
N VAL A 294 2.04 -3.59 -2.63
CA VAL A 294 2.25 -2.93 -1.32
C VAL A 294 3.74 -2.80 -1.03
N ASP A 295 4.13 -1.63 -0.52
CA ASP A 295 5.51 -1.36 -0.09
C ASP A 295 5.75 -1.95 1.31
N CYS A 296 7.00 -2.29 1.64
CA CYS A 296 7.32 -3.00 2.87
C CYS A 296 6.97 -2.23 4.17
N ASP A 297 6.83 -0.91 4.09
CA ASP A 297 6.48 0.01 5.19
C ASP A 297 4.99 0.38 5.24
N MET A 298 4.16 -0.18 4.34
CA MET A 298 2.73 0.10 4.24
C MET A 298 1.90 -1.08 4.74
N TYR A 299 0.98 -0.83 5.67
CA TYR A 299 0.07 -1.86 6.19
C TYR A 299 -1.41 -1.52 5.93
N ALA A 300 -2.27 -2.53 5.97
CA ALA A 300 -3.71 -2.33 5.86
C ALA A 300 -4.29 -1.75 7.15
N ASN A 301 -4.71 -0.48 7.10
CA ASN A 301 -5.30 0.21 8.26
C ASN A 301 -6.76 -0.20 8.55
N ASN A 302 -7.46 -0.72 7.54
CA ASN A 302 -8.82 -1.23 7.60
C ASN A 302 -8.80 -2.69 7.11
N PRO A 303 -9.28 -3.66 7.90
CA PRO A 303 -9.22 -5.06 7.52
C PRO A 303 -10.16 -5.38 6.34
N GLN A 304 -11.17 -4.55 6.10
CA GLN A 304 -12.13 -4.69 5.01
C GLN A 304 -11.66 -4.05 3.70
N VAL A 305 -10.40 -3.58 3.60
CA VAL A 305 -9.89 -2.90 2.39
C VAL A 305 -10.08 -3.72 1.11
N PHE A 306 -9.97 -5.05 1.19
CA PHE A 306 -10.23 -5.96 0.08
C PHE A 306 -11.70 -5.94 -0.33
N LEU A 307 -12.63 -5.93 0.64
CA LEU A 307 -14.07 -5.82 0.36
C LEU A 307 -14.43 -4.48 -0.29
N HIS A 308 -13.79 -3.38 0.15
CA HIS A 308 -13.94 -2.08 -0.50
C HIS A 308 -13.43 -2.10 -1.95
N ALA A 309 -12.29 -2.76 -2.21
CA ALA A 309 -11.79 -2.96 -3.56
C ALA A 309 -12.77 -3.80 -4.39
N MET A 310 -13.31 -4.88 -3.83
CA MET A 310 -14.31 -5.72 -4.49
C MET A 310 -15.59 -4.94 -4.82
N CYS A 311 -16.03 -4.01 -3.97
CA CYS A 311 -17.17 -3.13 -4.29
C CYS A 311 -16.93 -2.32 -5.57
N MET A 312 -15.69 -1.90 -5.83
CA MET A 312 -15.33 -1.22 -7.08
C MET A 312 -15.35 -2.20 -8.25
N VAL A 313 -14.66 -3.35 -8.11
CA VAL A 313 -14.54 -4.38 -9.16
C VAL A 313 -15.91 -4.88 -9.62
N PHE A 314 -16.78 -5.28 -8.68
CA PHE A 314 -18.15 -5.71 -8.97
C PHE A 314 -19.11 -4.55 -9.26
N GLY A 315 -18.71 -3.31 -8.95
CA GLY A 315 -19.50 -2.11 -9.17
C GLY A 315 -19.42 -1.58 -10.60
N TYR A 316 -18.38 -1.92 -11.35
CA TYR A 316 -18.26 -1.59 -12.78
C TYR A 316 -19.05 -2.57 -13.64
N LYS A 317 -19.64 -2.06 -14.73
CA LYS A 317 -20.46 -2.87 -15.63
C LYS A 317 -19.61 -3.69 -16.58
N ASN A 318 -18.51 -3.13 -17.08
CA ASN A 318 -17.56 -3.81 -17.93
C ASN A 318 -16.20 -3.89 -17.25
N ASP A 319 -15.52 -5.02 -17.43
CA ASP A 319 -14.15 -5.21 -16.93
C ASP A 319 -13.16 -4.20 -17.56
N GLN A 320 -13.49 -3.65 -18.72
CA GLN A 320 -12.67 -2.66 -19.42
C GLN A 320 -12.74 -1.26 -18.80
N ASP A 321 -13.70 -1.01 -17.92
CA ASP A 321 -13.93 0.32 -17.34
C ASP A 321 -12.95 0.62 -16.18
N CYS A 322 -12.22 -0.38 -15.69
CA CYS A 322 -11.30 -0.23 -14.56
C CYS A 322 -9.99 -1.00 -14.76
N GLY A 323 -8.86 -0.28 -14.87
CA GLY A 323 -7.53 -0.89 -14.93
C GLY A 323 -6.89 -1.13 -13.56
N PHE A 324 -7.13 -0.25 -12.58
CA PHE A 324 -6.64 -0.38 -11.21
C PHE A 324 -7.48 0.46 -10.24
N VAL A 325 -7.45 0.10 -8.96
CA VAL A 325 -8.07 0.86 -7.87
C VAL A 325 -6.96 1.42 -6.97
N GLN A 326 -6.80 2.74 -6.98
CA GLN A 326 -5.83 3.42 -6.12
C GLN A 326 -6.44 3.72 -4.75
N PHE A 327 -5.77 3.30 -3.69
CA PHE A 327 -6.09 3.72 -2.33
C PHE A 327 -5.19 4.90 -1.93
N PRO A 328 -5.71 5.90 -1.20
CA PRO A 328 -4.89 6.98 -0.68
C PRO A 328 -3.91 6.43 0.36
N GLN A 329 -2.64 6.82 0.24
CA GLN A 329 -1.61 6.46 1.20
C GLN A 329 -1.63 7.48 2.34
N ALA A 330 -1.74 6.98 3.57
CA ALA A 330 -1.71 7.81 4.77
C ALA A 330 -0.43 7.51 5.55
N PHE A 331 0.44 8.50 5.66
CA PHE A 331 1.67 8.40 6.43
C PHE A 331 1.39 8.55 7.92
N TYR A 332 2.20 7.88 8.70
CA TYR A 332 1.96 7.66 10.11
C TYR A 332 3.14 8.19 10.93
N ASP A 333 2.95 8.46 12.23
CA ASP A 333 3.96 9.09 13.11
C ASP A 333 4.50 10.44 12.57
N GLY A 334 3.70 11.15 11.77
CA GLY A 334 4.01 12.50 11.34
C GLY A 334 4.07 13.47 12.53
N LEU A 335 4.96 14.45 12.42
CA LEU A 335 5.01 15.56 13.38
C LEU A 335 3.66 16.29 13.40
N LYS A 336 3.20 16.71 14.58
CA LYS A 336 1.89 17.37 14.74
C LYS A 336 1.80 18.67 13.94
N ASP A 337 2.91 19.39 13.88
CA ASP A 337 3.12 20.63 13.15
C ASP A 337 3.57 20.41 11.69
N ASP A 338 3.93 19.17 11.33
CA ASP A 338 4.37 18.73 10.00
C ASP A 338 5.16 19.79 9.19
N PRO A 339 6.27 20.31 9.71
CA PRO A 339 7.04 21.38 9.05
C PRO A 339 7.62 20.95 7.70
N PHE A 340 7.72 19.64 7.46
CA PHE A 340 8.21 19.04 6.22
C PHE A 340 7.10 18.74 5.21
N GLY A 341 5.82 18.84 5.60
CA GLY A 341 4.68 18.52 4.73
C GLY A 341 4.55 17.03 4.39
N ASN A 342 5.12 16.15 5.22
CA ASN A 342 5.22 14.71 4.97
C ASN A 342 3.88 13.98 5.05
N GLN A 343 2.86 14.57 5.67
CA GLN A 343 1.54 13.94 5.74
C GLN A 343 0.80 14.00 4.40
N PHE A 344 1.23 14.86 3.47
CA PHE A 344 0.60 15.09 2.16
C PHE A 344 -0.93 15.26 2.23
N ALA A 345 -1.46 15.72 3.38
CA ALA A 345 -2.89 15.75 3.65
C ALA A 345 -3.65 16.60 2.61
N ASN A 346 -3.02 17.67 2.10
CA ASN A 346 -3.56 18.54 1.06
C ASN A 346 -3.70 17.86 -0.31
N TYR A 347 -2.88 16.86 -0.62
CA TYR A 347 -2.94 16.11 -1.88
C TYR A 347 -3.93 14.95 -1.82
N TYR A 348 -3.97 14.20 -0.72
CA TYR A 348 -4.79 12.98 -0.61
C TYR A 348 -6.16 13.16 0.07
N VAL A 349 -6.29 14.10 1.00
CA VAL A 349 -7.48 14.20 1.89
C VAL A 349 -8.21 15.54 1.75
N ARG A 350 -7.47 16.64 1.57
CA ARG A 350 -7.99 18.01 1.69
C ARG A 350 -8.42 18.66 0.38
N ALA A 351 -8.21 18.01 -0.76
CA ALA A 351 -8.85 18.42 -2.00
C ALA A 351 -10.39 18.41 -1.86
N LEU A 352 -10.95 17.53 -1.03
CA LEU A 352 -12.40 17.34 -0.84
C LEU A 352 -13.02 18.22 0.26
N ASN A 353 -12.22 18.78 1.17
CA ASN A 353 -12.69 19.46 2.39
C ASN A 353 -12.15 20.89 2.50
N PHE A 354 -12.34 21.70 1.45
CA PHE A 354 -12.31 23.15 1.62
C PHE A 354 -13.72 23.63 1.99
N LEU A 355 -14.03 23.52 3.29
CA LEU A 355 -14.79 24.47 4.13
C LEU A 355 -14.71 24.02 5.59
#